data_AF-A0A6B9F9U6-F1
#
_entry.id   AF-A0A6B9F9U6-F1
#
_cell.length_a   1.000
_cell.length_b   1.000
_cell.length_c   1.000
_cell.angle_alpha   90.00
_cell.angle_beta   90.00
_cell.angle_gamma   90.00
#
_symmetry.space_group_name_H-M   'P 1'
#
loop_
_entity.id
_entity.type
_entity.pdbx_description
1 polymer ?
#
loop_
_entity_poly.entity_id
_entity_poly.type
_entity_poly.pdbx_seq_one_letter_code
_entity_poly.pdbx_strand_id
1 'polypeptide(L)'
;MSLIGRSINLALALLICLSVAGTAGATLYYQESVEELDAENSQLRHENEQLREDLQSTERDLQRTRQRLQDLNESLSTTRSDVSQVSENLQETEGQLESTQDELSSTRQSLRDAQERVDELEGEVQTLESRNSQLRSEVADLETTNEDLRQERDELQADVEDLNDEVSQLESEVTTLEDQLQRRNDRIQQLERENDRLRSDLAAVCSEVEDPPPECN
;
A
#
# COMPACT_ATOMS: atom_id res chain seq x y z
N MET A 1 -158.67 14.39 -25.01
CA MET A 1 -157.98 14.92 -26.20
C MET A 1 -156.82 15.76 -25.72
N SER A 2 -155.72 15.09 -25.36
CA SER A 2 -154.58 14.85 -26.25
C SER A 2 -153.89 16.17 -26.60
N LEU A 3 -152.97 16.62 -25.74
CA LEU A 3 -151.81 17.49 -26.03
C LEU A 3 -150.96 17.77 -24.77
N ILE A 4 -151.53 17.70 -23.55
CA ILE A 4 -150.80 17.93 -22.28
C ILE A 4 -150.02 16.67 -21.79
N GLY A 5 -150.49 15.46 -22.12
CA GLY A 5 -149.76 14.21 -21.83
C GLY A 5 -148.56 13.95 -22.75
N ARG A 6 -148.43 14.70 -23.86
CA ARG A 6 -147.32 14.57 -24.80
C ARG A 6 -146.12 15.41 -24.40
N SER A 7 -146.31 16.57 -23.74
CA SER A 7 -145.21 17.42 -23.25
C SER A 7 -144.58 16.91 -21.94
N ILE A 8 -145.38 16.34 -21.03
CA ILE A 8 -144.87 15.73 -19.78
C ILE A 8 -144.11 14.44 -20.06
N ASN A 9 -144.62 13.55 -20.94
CA ASN A 9 -143.87 12.37 -21.39
C ASN A 9 -142.59 12.76 -22.16
N LEU A 10 -142.60 13.84 -22.93
CA LEU A 10 -141.39 14.36 -23.58
C LEU A 10 -140.39 14.90 -22.56
N ALA A 11 -140.86 15.63 -21.54
CA ALA A 11 -140.00 16.17 -20.49
C ALA A 11 -139.40 15.06 -19.62
N LEU A 12 -140.18 14.05 -19.21
CA LEU A 12 -139.69 12.87 -18.48
C LEU A 12 -138.73 12.03 -19.34
N ALA A 13 -139.04 11.82 -20.62
CA ALA A 13 -138.13 11.13 -21.55
C ALA A 13 -136.83 11.92 -21.76
N LEU A 14 -136.89 13.25 -21.87
CA LEU A 14 -135.72 14.13 -21.94
C LEU A 14 -134.88 14.06 -20.67
N LEU A 15 -135.51 14.01 -19.49
CA LEU A 15 -134.83 13.92 -18.20
C LEU A 15 -134.15 12.56 -18.01
N ILE A 16 -134.80 11.47 -18.43
CA ILE A 16 -134.20 10.12 -18.45
C ILE A 16 -133.06 10.05 -19.47
N CYS A 17 -133.22 10.63 -20.67
CA CYS A 17 -132.15 10.71 -21.65
C CYS A 17 -130.97 11.56 -21.15
N LEU A 18 -131.22 12.68 -20.47
CA LEU A 18 -130.19 13.50 -19.83
C LEU A 18 -129.50 12.76 -18.67
N SER A 19 -130.25 12.03 -17.85
CA SER A 19 -129.66 11.25 -16.76
C SER A 19 -128.83 10.09 -17.30
N VAL A 20 -129.32 9.37 -18.32
CA VAL A 20 -128.60 8.26 -18.96
C VAL A 20 -127.38 8.77 -19.73
N ALA A 21 -127.49 9.90 -20.44
CA ALA A 21 -126.37 10.54 -21.11
C ALA A 21 -125.35 11.09 -20.10
N GLY A 22 -125.81 11.65 -18.98
CA GLY A 22 -124.97 12.12 -17.89
C GLY A 22 -124.24 10.98 -17.17
N THR A 23 -124.93 9.87 -16.88
CA THR A 23 -124.30 8.69 -16.28
C THR A 23 -123.36 8.00 -17.24
N ALA A 24 -123.73 7.85 -18.52
CA ALA A 24 -122.88 7.27 -19.56
C ALA A 24 -121.63 8.13 -19.81
N GLY A 25 -121.80 9.46 -19.90
CA GLY A 25 -120.70 10.41 -20.03
C GLY A 25 -119.77 10.38 -18.82
N ALA A 26 -120.32 10.31 -17.60
CA ALA A 26 -119.52 10.17 -16.39
C ALA A 26 -118.76 8.84 -16.36
N THR A 27 -119.39 7.70 -16.73
CA THR A 27 -118.68 6.41 -16.79
C THR A 27 -117.61 6.37 -17.85
N LEU A 28 -117.81 6.99 -19.02
CA LEU A 28 -116.77 7.08 -20.06
C LEU A 28 -115.60 7.96 -19.59
N TYR A 29 -115.90 9.09 -18.95
CA TYR A 29 -114.90 9.97 -18.34
C TYR A 29 -114.13 9.27 -17.22
N TYR A 30 -114.81 8.53 -16.34
CA TYR A 30 -114.16 7.74 -15.30
C TYR A 30 -113.38 6.55 -15.88
N GLN A 31 -113.85 5.93 -16.95
CA GLN A 31 -113.13 4.84 -17.62
C GLN A 31 -111.84 5.35 -18.26
N GLU A 32 -111.88 6.49 -18.95
CA GLU A 32 -110.70 7.16 -19.50
C GLU A 32 -109.74 7.60 -18.38
N SER A 33 -110.26 8.18 -17.30
CA SER A 33 -109.46 8.58 -16.13
C SER A 33 -108.81 7.37 -15.43
N VAL A 34 -109.50 6.23 -15.34
CA VAL A 34 -108.97 4.99 -14.76
C VAL A 34 -107.91 4.38 -15.67
N GLU A 35 -108.10 4.42 -16.98
CA GLU A 35 -107.13 3.93 -17.96
C GLU A 35 -105.86 4.79 -17.99
N GLU A 36 -105.99 6.12 -17.89
CA GLU A 36 -104.87 7.05 -17.71
C GLU A 36 -104.13 6.81 -16.39
N LEU A 37 -104.87 6.63 -15.29
CA LEU A 37 -104.28 6.31 -13.98
C LEU A 37 -103.56 4.96 -13.97
N ASP A 38 -104.10 3.94 -14.64
CA ASP A 38 -103.49 2.62 -14.75
C ASP A 38 -102.24 2.65 -15.63
N ALA A 39 -102.26 3.43 -16.73
CA ALA A 39 -101.10 3.67 -17.56
C ALA A 39 -99.98 4.38 -16.78
N GLU A 40 -100.32 5.43 -16.03
CA GLU A 40 -99.39 6.14 -15.15
C GLU A 40 -98.86 5.23 -14.02
N ASN A 41 -99.72 4.42 -13.39
CA ASN A 41 -99.30 3.47 -12.36
C ASN A 41 -98.35 2.40 -12.93
N SER A 42 -98.62 1.92 -14.14
CA SER A 42 -97.75 0.97 -14.86
C SER A 42 -96.40 1.59 -15.19
N GLN A 43 -96.38 2.84 -15.67
CA GLN A 43 -95.15 3.58 -15.94
C GLN A 43 -94.33 3.82 -14.66
N LEU A 44 -94.97 4.27 -13.58
CA LEU A 44 -94.33 4.48 -12.28
C LEU A 44 -93.76 3.17 -11.70
N ARG A 45 -94.43 2.03 -11.93
CA ARG A 45 -93.90 0.71 -11.55
C ARG A 45 -92.66 0.35 -12.35
N HIS A 46 -92.68 0.57 -13.66
CA HIS A 46 -91.53 0.31 -14.53
C HIS A 46 -90.34 1.19 -14.15
N GLU A 47 -90.57 2.49 -13.92
CA GLU A 47 -89.54 3.43 -13.45
C GLU A 47 -89.01 3.04 -12.07
N ASN A 48 -89.87 2.61 -11.15
CA ASN A 48 -89.42 2.09 -9.84
C ASN A 48 -88.57 0.82 -9.98
N GLU A 49 -88.89 -0.05 -10.93
CA GLU A 49 -88.11 -1.27 -11.20
C GLU A 49 -86.74 -0.91 -11.78
N GLN A 50 -86.68 -0.02 -12.77
CA GLN A 50 -85.43 0.50 -13.33
C GLN A 50 -84.57 1.19 -12.27
N LEU A 51 -85.15 2.07 -11.46
CA LEU A 51 -84.42 2.74 -10.38
C LEU A 51 -83.87 1.75 -9.34
N ARG A 52 -84.58 0.65 -9.07
CA ARG A 52 -84.07 -0.41 -8.18
C ARG A 52 -82.91 -1.17 -8.81
N GLU A 53 -82.99 -1.48 -10.10
CA GLU A 53 -81.90 -2.12 -10.84
C GLU A 53 -80.65 -1.22 -10.89
N ASP A 54 -80.83 0.07 -11.19
CA ASP A 54 -79.76 1.07 -11.23
C ASP A 54 -79.12 1.28 -9.85
N LEU A 55 -79.94 1.34 -8.79
CA LEU A 55 -79.46 1.45 -7.42
C LEU A 55 -78.64 0.21 -7.05
N GLN A 56 -79.14 -0.99 -7.36
CA GLN A 56 -78.42 -2.23 -7.11
C GLN A 56 -77.12 -2.33 -7.92
N SER A 57 -77.11 -1.83 -9.16
CA SER A 57 -75.91 -1.75 -9.98
C SER A 57 -74.88 -0.80 -9.37
N THR A 58 -75.32 0.40 -9.00
CA THR A 58 -74.49 1.44 -8.37
C THR A 58 -73.92 0.95 -7.03
N GLU A 59 -74.69 0.23 -6.22
CA GLU A 59 -74.21 -0.38 -4.98
C GLU A 59 -73.09 -1.39 -5.20
N ARG A 60 -73.22 -2.24 -6.24
CA ARG A 60 -72.15 -3.20 -6.61
C ARG A 60 -70.89 -2.47 -7.09
N ASP A 61 -71.04 -1.44 -7.91
CA ASP A 61 -69.90 -0.66 -8.40
C ASP A 61 -69.19 0.11 -7.28
N LEU A 62 -69.96 0.64 -6.34
CA LEU A 62 -69.43 1.27 -5.14
C LEU A 62 -68.66 0.26 -4.27
N GLN A 63 -69.19 -0.96 -4.10
CA GLN A 63 -68.49 -2.03 -3.40
C GLN A 63 -67.18 -2.42 -4.09
N ARG A 64 -67.20 -2.61 -5.42
CA ARG A 64 -65.98 -2.91 -6.21
C ARG A 64 -64.95 -1.79 -6.09
N THR A 65 -65.39 -0.55 -6.16
CA THR A 65 -64.50 0.62 -6.05
C THR A 65 -63.87 0.71 -4.66
N ARG A 66 -64.65 0.43 -3.60
CA ARG A 66 -64.12 0.35 -2.23
C ARG A 66 -63.07 -0.74 -2.07
N GLN A 67 -63.31 -1.93 -2.63
CA GLN A 67 -62.33 -3.02 -2.60
C GLN A 67 -61.04 -2.61 -3.32
N ARG A 68 -61.15 -2.04 -4.53
CA ARG A 68 -59.98 -1.56 -5.28
C ARG A 68 -59.21 -0.48 -4.52
N LEU A 69 -59.90 0.44 -3.85
CA LEU A 69 -59.25 1.46 -3.02
C LEU A 69 -58.50 0.85 -1.84
N GLN A 70 -59.05 -0.18 -1.20
CA GLN A 70 -58.38 -0.91 -0.15
C GLN A 70 -57.12 -1.60 -0.67
N ASP A 71 -57.23 -2.37 -1.77
CA ASP A 71 -56.12 -3.10 -2.37
C ASP A 71 -55.00 -2.14 -2.82
N LEU A 72 -55.36 -0.99 -3.40
CA LEU A 72 -54.40 0.06 -3.78
C LEU A 72 -53.72 0.68 -2.56
N ASN A 73 -54.45 0.90 -1.46
CA ASN A 73 -53.88 1.48 -0.26
C ASN A 73 -52.91 0.52 0.43
N GLU A 74 -53.23 -0.77 0.46
CA GLU A 74 -52.33 -1.83 0.93
C GLU A 74 -51.06 -1.90 0.06
N SER A 75 -51.22 -1.93 -1.26
CA SER A 75 -50.09 -1.93 -2.21
C SER A 75 -49.21 -0.68 -2.05
N LEU A 76 -49.81 0.49 -1.90
CA LEU A 76 -49.09 1.75 -1.68
C LEU A 76 -48.31 1.74 -0.35
N SER A 77 -48.90 1.16 0.70
CA SER A 77 -48.22 0.99 1.98
C SER A 77 -46.99 0.08 1.83
N THR A 78 -47.13 -1.06 1.14
CA THR A 78 -46.02 -1.97 0.87
C THR A 78 -44.92 -1.29 0.07
N THR A 79 -45.26 -0.64 -1.06
CA THR A 79 -44.27 0.07 -1.88
C THR A 79 -43.54 1.16 -1.09
N ARG A 80 -44.22 1.89 -0.20
CA ARG A 80 -43.56 2.87 0.67
C ARG A 80 -42.56 2.22 1.62
N SER A 81 -42.90 1.06 2.19
CA SER A 81 -42.00 0.29 3.03
C SER A 81 -40.77 -0.18 2.25
N ASP A 82 -40.99 -0.73 1.05
CA ASP A 82 -39.90 -1.20 0.19
C ASP A 82 -38.95 -0.06 -0.20
N VAL A 83 -39.49 1.12 -0.55
CA VAL A 83 -38.69 2.32 -0.85
C VAL A 83 -37.86 2.77 0.36
N SER A 84 -38.43 2.72 1.57
CA SER A 84 -37.67 3.03 2.80
C SER A 84 -36.51 2.06 2.98
N GLN A 85 -36.77 0.75 2.86
CA GLN A 85 -35.75 -0.28 3.03
C GLN A 85 -34.65 -0.17 1.97
N VAL A 86 -35.00 0.07 0.71
CA VAL A 86 -34.00 0.28 -0.36
C VAL A 86 -33.17 1.53 -0.11
N SER A 87 -33.77 2.60 0.42
CA SER A 87 -33.05 3.83 0.74
C SER A 87 -32.05 3.62 1.90
N GLU A 88 -32.45 2.87 2.93
CA GLU A 88 -31.56 2.50 4.05
C GLU A 88 -30.39 1.65 3.57
N ASN A 89 -30.66 0.62 2.76
CA ASN A 89 -29.61 -0.23 2.19
C ASN A 89 -28.66 0.54 1.27
N LEU A 90 -29.18 1.52 0.51
CA LEU A 90 -28.36 2.38 -0.34
C LEU A 90 -27.41 3.21 0.52
N GLN A 91 -27.91 3.84 1.59
CA GLN A 91 -27.08 4.63 2.50
C GLN A 91 -26.00 3.77 3.18
N GLU A 92 -26.32 2.55 3.59
CA GLU A 92 -25.34 1.62 4.15
C GLU A 92 -24.26 1.27 3.12
N THR A 93 -24.67 0.95 1.88
CA THR A 93 -23.74 0.60 0.79
C THR A 93 -22.84 1.78 0.43
N GLU A 94 -23.35 3.01 0.41
CA GLU A 94 -22.58 4.23 0.19
C GLU A 94 -21.51 4.42 1.28
N GLY A 95 -21.87 4.20 2.56
CA GLY A 95 -20.91 4.26 3.67
C GLY A 95 -19.82 3.19 3.60
N GLN A 96 -20.19 1.95 3.23
CA GLN A 96 -19.22 0.87 3.00
C GLN A 96 -18.27 1.19 1.84
N LEU A 97 -18.79 1.80 0.77
CA LEU A 97 -18.00 2.21 -0.38
C LEU A 97 -16.98 3.28 0.00
N GLU A 98 -17.39 4.29 0.77
CA GLU A 98 -16.50 5.35 1.27
C GLU A 98 -15.38 4.76 2.15
N SER A 99 -15.74 3.92 3.12
CA SER A 99 -14.75 3.23 3.98
C SER A 99 -13.76 2.40 3.17
N THR A 100 -14.23 1.67 2.16
CA THR A 100 -13.37 0.85 1.29
C THR A 100 -12.44 1.72 0.44
N GLN A 101 -12.92 2.89 -0.02
CA GLN A 101 -12.09 3.83 -0.77
C GLN A 101 -10.97 4.42 0.10
N ASP A 102 -11.26 4.75 1.35
CA ASP A 102 -10.28 5.24 2.31
C ASP A 102 -9.21 4.18 2.64
N GLU A 103 -9.63 2.94 2.91
CA GLU A 103 -8.71 1.81 3.14
C GLU A 103 -7.81 1.56 1.93
N LEU A 104 -8.38 1.61 0.72
CA LEU A 104 -7.63 1.46 -0.52
C LEU A 104 -6.62 2.59 -0.73
N SER A 105 -6.99 3.83 -0.39
CA SER A 105 -6.10 4.98 -0.43
C SER A 105 -4.92 4.81 0.54
N SER A 106 -5.21 4.45 1.80
CA SER A 106 -4.19 4.18 2.82
C SER A 106 -3.25 3.05 2.41
N THR A 107 -3.81 1.94 1.90
CA THR A 107 -3.02 0.79 1.44
C THR A 107 -2.09 1.16 0.29
N ARG A 108 -2.57 1.98 -0.67
CA ARG A 108 -1.74 2.49 -1.76
C ARG A 108 -0.61 3.38 -1.27
N GLN A 109 -0.84 4.20 -0.26
CA GLN A 109 0.22 5.01 0.32
C GLN A 109 1.27 4.14 1.02
N SER A 110 0.85 3.20 1.86
CA SER A 110 1.77 2.26 2.53
C SER A 110 2.57 1.42 1.53
N LEU A 111 1.98 1.04 0.39
CA LEU A 111 2.69 0.33 -0.67
C LEU A 111 3.80 1.21 -1.28
N ARG A 112 3.55 2.50 -1.53
CA ARG A 112 4.57 3.42 -2.06
C ARG A 112 5.70 3.61 -1.06
N ASP A 113 5.37 3.85 0.22
CA ASP A 113 6.36 4.04 1.28
C ASP A 113 7.25 2.78 1.42
N ALA A 114 6.65 1.59 1.30
CA ALA A 114 7.40 0.33 1.33
C ALA A 114 8.31 0.16 0.10
N GLN A 115 7.87 0.59 -1.09
CA GLN A 115 8.70 0.56 -2.31
C GLN A 115 9.89 1.50 -2.19
N GLU A 116 9.68 2.74 -1.73
CA GLU A 116 10.77 3.71 -1.49
C GLU A 116 11.80 3.17 -0.49
N ARG A 117 11.33 2.48 0.57
CA ARG A 117 12.21 1.86 1.57
C ARG A 117 13.02 0.70 0.99
N VAL A 118 12.45 -0.08 0.07
CA VAL A 118 13.19 -1.14 -0.64
C VAL A 118 14.30 -0.51 -1.48
N ASP A 119 14.00 0.50 -2.29
CA ASP A 119 14.99 1.18 -3.14
C ASP A 119 16.14 1.78 -2.30
N GLU A 120 15.83 2.37 -1.14
CA GLU A 120 16.84 2.91 -0.21
C GLU A 120 17.76 1.80 0.32
N LEU A 121 17.18 0.68 0.77
CA LEU A 121 17.95 -0.46 1.31
C LEU A 121 18.80 -1.13 0.24
N GLU A 122 18.32 -1.24 -1.00
CA GLU A 122 19.11 -1.74 -2.13
C GLU A 122 20.33 -0.85 -2.40
N GLY A 123 20.18 0.47 -2.31
CA GLY A 123 21.29 1.43 -2.41
C GLY A 123 22.31 1.29 -1.27
N GLU A 124 21.84 1.07 -0.05
CA GLU A 124 22.69 0.83 1.13
C GLU A 124 23.50 -0.47 0.97
N VAL A 125 22.87 -1.55 0.50
CA VAL A 125 23.53 -2.84 0.22
C VAL A 125 24.66 -2.66 -0.79
N GLN A 126 24.41 -2.01 -1.94
CA GLN A 126 25.44 -1.78 -2.95
C GLN A 126 26.63 -0.96 -2.42
N THR A 127 26.34 0.02 -1.56
CA THR A 127 27.37 0.83 -0.90
C THR A 127 28.22 -0.01 0.06
N LEU A 128 27.59 -0.85 0.88
CA LEU A 128 28.28 -1.74 1.82
C LEU A 128 29.10 -2.80 1.10
N GLU A 129 28.60 -3.38 0.01
CA GLU A 129 29.33 -4.33 -0.83
C GLU A 129 30.58 -3.69 -1.44
N SER A 130 30.46 -2.47 -1.97
CA SER A 130 31.59 -1.72 -2.52
C SER A 130 32.65 -1.46 -1.46
N ARG A 131 32.24 -1.02 -0.27
CA ARG A 131 33.15 -0.80 0.86
C ARG A 131 33.81 -2.08 1.34
N ASN A 132 33.07 -3.19 1.36
CA ASN A 132 33.62 -4.49 1.75
C ASN A 132 34.70 -4.97 0.76
N SER A 133 34.46 -4.77 -0.55
CA SER A 133 35.45 -5.06 -1.59
C SER A 133 36.72 -4.23 -1.42
N GLN A 134 36.59 -2.92 -1.16
CA GLN A 134 37.72 -2.03 -0.91
C GLN A 134 38.54 -2.48 0.31
N LEU A 135 37.87 -2.76 1.44
CA LEU A 135 38.55 -3.22 2.66
C LEU A 135 39.27 -4.57 2.44
N ARG A 136 38.70 -5.48 1.64
CA ARG A 136 39.38 -6.74 1.30
C ARG A 136 40.65 -6.50 0.48
N SER A 137 40.63 -5.56 -0.46
CA SER A 137 41.82 -5.17 -1.21
C SER A 137 42.88 -4.57 -0.30
N GLU A 138 42.48 -3.64 0.58
CA GLU A 138 43.39 -3.00 1.54
C GLU A 138 44.04 -4.02 2.49
N VAL A 139 43.29 -5.01 2.96
CA VAL A 139 43.83 -6.11 3.77
C VAL A 139 44.88 -6.90 2.98
N ALA A 140 44.60 -7.26 1.73
CA ALA A 140 45.55 -8.00 0.90
C ALA A 140 46.85 -7.20 0.66
N ASP A 141 46.73 -5.90 0.37
CA ASP A 141 47.88 -5.01 0.17
C ASP A 141 48.74 -4.90 1.45
N LEU A 142 48.08 -4.81 2.62
CA LEU A 142 48.76 -4.78 3.91
C LEU A 142 49.43 -6.11 4.25
N GLU A 143 48.83 -7.24 3.90
CA GLU A 143 49.42 -8.57 4.06
C GLU A 143 50.71 -8.70 3.23
N THR A 144 50.68 -8.31 1.95
CA THR A 144 51.87 -8.27 1.09
C THR A 144 52.95 -7.35 1.66
N THR A 145 52.57 -6.14 2.07
CA THR A 145 53.52 -5.20 2.70
C THR A 145 54.16 -5.79 3.96
N ASN A 146 53.38 -6.55 4.76
CA ASN A 146 53.91 -7.19 5.97
C ASN A 146 54.90 -8.31 5.65
N GLU A 147 54.66 -9.08 4.59
CA GLU A 147 55.57 -10.12 4.10
C GLU A 147 56.88 -9.51 3.61
N ASP A 148 56.80 -8.45 2.79
CA ASP A 148 57.98 -7.73 2.28
C ASP A 148 58.84 -7.18 3.44
N LEU A 149 58.21 -6.51 4.42
CA LEU A 149 58.92 -5.98 5.60
C LEU A 149 59.54 -7.09 6.47
N ARG A 150 58.92 -8.27 6.53
CA ARG A 150 59.50 -9.42 7.26
C ARG A 150 60.75 -9.93 6.56
N GLN A 151 60.71 -10.02 5.23
CA GLN A 151 61.86 -10.42 4.42
C GLN A 151 63.00 -9.42 4.56
N GLU A 152 62.74 -8.12 4.39
CA GLU A 152 63.74 -7.06 4.56
C GLU A 152 64.37 -7.12 5.96
N ARG A 153 63.56 -7.36 7.00
CA ARG A 153 64.07 -7.54 8.36
C ARG A 153 64.98 -8.76 8.48
N ASP A 154 64.62 -9.90 7.89
CA ASP A 154 65.46 -11.11 7.91
C ASP A 154 66.80 -10.88 7.17
N GLU A 155 66.77 -10.18 6.04
CA GLU A 155 67.97 -9.79 5.28
C GLU A 155 68.89 -8.87 6.10
N LEU A 156 68.34 -7.81 6.72
CA LEU A 156 69.10 -6.92 7.60
C LEU A 156 69.67 -7.64 8.82
N GLN A 157 68.99 -8.66 9.34
CA GLN A 157 69.53 -9.48 10.44
C GLN A 157 70.74 -10.29 9.99
N ALA A 158 70.71 -10.87 8.79
CA ALA A 158 71.85 -11.58 8.22
C ALA A 158 73.04 -10.63 7.98
N ASP A 159 72.80 -9.45 7.40
CA ASP A 159 73.84 -8.43 7.20
C ASP A 159 74.51 -8.02 8.53
N VAL A 160 73.74 -7.91 9.60
CA VAL A 160 74.27 -7.61 10.95
C VAL A 160 75.14 -8.76 11.47
N GLU A 161 74.76 -10.01 11.24
CA GLU A 161 75.58 -11.17 11.63
C GLU A 161 76.91 -11.19 10.85
N ASP A 162 76.85 -11.01 9.53
CA ASP A 162 78.03 -10.97 8.67
C ASP A 162 79.00 -9.83 9.05
N LEU A 163 78.47 -8.63 9.32
CA LEU A 163 79.28 -7.49 9.77
C LEU A 163 79.92 -7.73 11.14
N ASN A 164 79.24 -8.41 12.07
CA ASN A 164 79.82 -8.76 13.37
C ASN A 164 80.97 -9.77 13.23
N ASP A 165 80.84 -10.74 12.31
CA ASP A 165 81.90 -11.68 11.99
C ASP A 165 83.10 -10.99 11.35
N GLU A 166 82.88 -10.04 10.43
CA GLU A 166 83.94 -9.23 9.82
C GLU A 166 84.68 -8.39 10.88
N VAL A 167 83.94 -7.72 11.78
CA VAL A 167 84.53 -6.98 12.91
C VAL A 167 85.42 -7.89 13.76
N SER A 168 84.94 -9.08 14.11
CA SER A 168 85.70 -10.04 14.91
C SER A 168 86.99 -10.51 14.22
N GLN A 169 86.94 -10.71 12.90
CA GLN A 169 88.12 -11.05 12.10
C GLN A 169 89.15 -9.91 12.07
N LEU A 170 88.68 -8.68 11.82
CA LEU A 170 89.54 -7.48 11.82
C LEU A 170 90.19 -7.25 13.18
N GLU A 171 89.47 -7.45 14.29
CA GLU A 171 90.03 -7.36 15.64
C GLU A 171 91.15 -8.39 15.89
N SER A 172 90.98 -9.63 15.40
CA SER A 172 92.01 -10.67 15.47
C SER A 172 93.23 -10.34 14.60
N GLU A 173 93.02 -9.75 13.42
CA GLU A 173 94.10 -9.30 12.54
C GLU A 173 94.90 -8.16 13.18
N VAL A 174 94.21 -7.16 13.76
CA VAL A 174 94.83 -6.07 14.52
C VAL A 174 95.71 -6.63 15.64
N THR A 175 95.18 -7.55 16.45
CA THR A 175 95.94 -8.19 17.53
C THR A 175 97.20 -8.90 17.00
N THR A 176 97.07 -9.60 15.86
CA THR A 176 98.20 -10.29 15.22
C THR A 176 99.27 -9.30 14.72
N LEU A 177 98.85 -8.18 14.13
CA LEU A 177 99.75 -7.14 13.63
C LEU A 177 100.46 -6.42 14.78
N GLU A 178 99.76 -6.13 15.88
CA GLU A 178 100.35 -5.58 17.10
C GLU A 178 101.45 -6.49 17.67
N ASP A 179 101.17 -7.79 17.76
CA ASP A 179 102.14 -8.82 18.17
C ASP A 179 103.37 -8.87 17.25
N GLN A 180 103.15 -8.77 15.93
CA GLN A 180 104.24 -8.72 14.96
C GLN A 180 105.09 -7.45 15.12
N LEU A 181 104.46 -6.29 15.31
CA LEU A 181 105.13 -5.03 15.58
C LEU A 181 106.00 -5.12 16.83
N GLN A 182 105.47 -5.70 17.91
CA GLN A 182 106.23 -5.90 19.15
C GLN A 182 107.47 -6.78 18.91
N ARG A 183 107.31 -7.94 18.24
CA ARG A 183 108.44 -8.81 17.90
C ARG A 183 109.50 -8.12 17.03
N ARG A 184 109.07 -7.28 16.09
CA ARG A 184 109.98 -6.49 15.24
C ARG A 184 110.74 -5.46 16.07
N ASN A 185 110.07 -4.75 16.98
CA ASN A 185 110.70 -3.81 17.89
C ASN A 185 111.73 -4.50 18.80
N ASP A 186 111.40 -5.66 19.37
CA ASP A 186 112.34 -6.43 20.20
C ASP A 186 113.58 -6.86 19.40
N ARG A 187 113.40 -7.27 18.14
CA ARG A 187 114.49 -7.62 17.24
C ARG A 187 115.36 -6.42 16.88
N ILE A 188 114.76 -5.25 16.63
CA ILE A 188 115.49 -4.00 16.39
C ILE A 188 116.38 -3.70 17.60
N GLN A 189 115.82 -3.72 18.82
CA GLN A 189 116.60 -3.50 20.04
C GLN A 189 117.72 -4.53 20.22
N GLN A 190 117.49 -5.79 19.87
CA GLN A 190 118.53 -6.82 19.91
C GLN A 190 119.66 -6.52 18.93
N LEU A 191 119.32 -6.17 17.69
CA LEU A 191 120.28 -5.83 16.64
C LEU A 191 121.07 -4.56 16.99
N GLU A 192 120.43 -3.55 17.60
CA GLU A 192 121.10 -2.35 18.10
C GLU A 192 122.16 -2.70 19.16
N ARG A 193 121.79 -3.52 20.17
CA ARG A 193 122.74 -3.99 21.20
C ARG A 193 123.90 -4.79 20.60
N GLU A 194 123.62 -5.64 19.61
CA GLU A 194 124.64 -6.41 18.91
C GLU A 194 125.57 -5.51 18.08
N ASN A 195 125.02 -4.51 17.40
CA ASN A 195 125.79 -3.52 16.65
C ASN A 195 126.73 -2.73 17.59
N ASP A 196 126.23 -2.28 18.73
CA ASP A 196 127.02 -1.58 19.75
C ASP A 196 128.13 -2.46 20.31
N ARG A 197 127.85 -3.75 20.56
CA ARG A 197 128.86 -4.72 20.99
C ARG A 197 129.94 -4.93 19.94
N LEU A 198 129.55 -5.18 18.69
CA LEU A 198 130.49 -5.38 17.58
C LEU A 198 131.34 -4.13 17.35
N ARG A 199 130.77 -2.93 17.50
CA ARG A 199 131.54 -1.67 17.46
C ARG A 199 132.56 -1.59 18.59
N SER A 200 132.18 -1.98 19.81
CA SER A 200 133.11 -2.03 20.96
C SER A 200 134.22 -3.06 20.75
N ASP A 201 133.89 -4.26 20.27
CA ASP A 201 134.85 -5.33 19.98
C ASP A 201 135.81 -4.90 18.86
N LEU A 202 135.29 -4.27 17.79
CA LEU A 202 136.10 -3.69 16.72
C LEU A 202 137.06 -2.63 17.26
N ALA A 203 136.57 -1.69 18.08
CA ALA A 203 137.41 -0.65 18.69
C ALA A 203 138.53 -1.25 19.57
N ALA A 204 138.24 -2.32 20.31
CA ALA A 204 139.23 -3.02 21.11
C ALA A 204 140.31 -3.67 20.23
N VAL A 205 139.93 -4.43 19.20
CA VAL A 205 140.88 -5.05 18.26
C VAL A 205 141.72 -3.99 17.54
N CYS A 206 141.11 -2.90 17.08
CA CYS A 206 141.83 -1.80 16.44
C CYS A 206 142.89 -1.15 17.35
N SER A 207 142.71 -1.20 18.68
CA SER A 207 143.70 -0.69 19.65
C SER A 207 144.89 -1.64 19.90
N GLU A 208 144.76 -2.91 19.52
CA GLU A 208 145.80 -3.95 19.71
C GLU A 208 146.68 -4.16 18.46
N VAL A 209 146.35 -3.55 17.32
CA VAL A 209 147.07 -3.72 16.04
C VAL A 209 147.98 -2.52 15.75
N GLU A 210 149.25 -2.80 15.42
CA GLU A 210 150.33 -1.80 15.24
C GLU A 210 150.22 -0.98 13.93
N ASP A 211 149.48 -1.48 12.92
CA ASP A 211 149.15 -0.79 11.66
C ASP A 211 147.71 -1.16 11.24
N PRO A 212 146.68 -0.46 11.77
CA PRO A 212 145.30 -0.92 11.70
C PRO A 212 144.70 -0.76 10.28
N PRO A 213 143.83 -1.70 9.86
CA PRO A 213 143.19 -1.68 8.56
C PRO A 213 142.18 -0.52 8.43
N PRO A 214 141.78 -0.12 7.19
CA PRO A 214 140.96 1.08 6.97
C PRO A 214 139.58 1.07 7.63
N GLU A 215 139.05 -0.10 7.99
CA GLU A 215 137.82 -0.24 8.78
C GLU A 215 137.96 0.26 10.23
N CYS A 216 139.18 0.58 10.69
CA CYS A 216 139.50 1.17 11.99
C CYS A 216 139.65 2.72 11.96
N ASN A 217 139.47 3.37 10.80
CA ASN A 217 139.55 4.83 10.64
C ASN A 217 138.18 5.48 10.45
#